data_AF-A0ABC8S577-F1
#
_entry.id   AF-A0ABC8S577-F1
#
_cell.length_a   1.000
_cell.length_b   1.000
_cell.length_c   1.000
_cell.angle_alpha   90.00
_cell.angle_beta   90.00
_cell.angle_gamma   90.00
#
_symmetry.space_group_name_H-M   'P 1'
#
loop_
_entity.id
_entity.type
_entity.pdbx_description
1 polymer ?
#
loop_
_entity_poly.entity_id
_entity_poly.type
_entity_poly.pdbx_seq_one_letter_code
_entity_poly.pdbx_strand_id
1 'polypeptide(L)' 'MLQPCKDNIKEGLVANIDEAVPDVAVQNEGSLSLITSENFPVFRQDGLSASLAKLDANAMLAPCTQQ' A
#
# COMPACT_ATOMS: atom_id res chain seq x y z
N MET A 1 0.22 27.86 -14.60
CA MET A 1 -0.39 27.00 -13.57
C MET A 1 -0.75 25.70 -14.24
N LEU A 2 -0.10 24.58 -13.88
CA LEU A 2 -0.51 23.27 -14.43
C LEU A 2 -1.92 23.00 -13.93
N GLN A 3 -2.88 22.94 -14.85
CA GLN A 3 -4.22 22.48 -14.55
C GLN A 3 -4.09 21.00 -14.19
N PRO A 4 -4.53 20.55 -12.99
CA PRO A 4 -4.57 19.13 -12.71
C PRO A 4 -5.51 18.52 -13.75
N CYS A 5 -5.10 17.41 -14.37
CA CYS A 5 -5.97 16.59 -15.22
C CYS A 5 -7.09 16.00 -14.36
N LYS A 6 -8.04 16.84 -13.93
CA LYS A 6 -9.39 16.42 -13.67
C LYS A 6 -9.92 16.11 -15.06
N ASP A 7 -10.03 14.84 -15.38
CA ASP A 7 -11.13 14.27 -16.16
C ASP A 7 -10.75 12.81 -16.51
N ASN A 8 -11.50 11.87 -15.91
CA ASN A 8 -11.56 10.44 -16.23
C ASN A 8 -10.55 9.48 -15.59
N ILE A 9 -9.96 9.77 -14.43
CA ILE A 9 -9.45 8.66 -13.60
C ILE A 9 -10.67 7.86 -13.16
N LYS A 10 -10.87 6.67 -13.73
CA LYS A 10 -11.99 5.79 -13.35
C LYS A 10 -11.88 5.53 -11.85
N GLU A 11 -12.97 5.73 -11.12
CA GLU A 11 -13.07 5.33 -9.72
C GLU A 11 -12.58 3.88 -9.58
N GLY A 12 -11.67 3.65 -8.62
CA GLY A 12 -11.06 2.33 -8.41
C GLY A 12 -9.78 2.04 -9.19
N LEU A 13 -9.22 2.98 -9.96
CA LEU A 13 -7.88 2.86 -10.57
C LEU A 13 -6.75 3.52 -9.75
N VAL A 14 -7.09 4.25 -8.70
CA VAL A 14 -6.12 4.87 -7.79
C VAL A 14 -6.46 4.47 -6.38
N ALA A 15 -5.45 4.00 -5.64
CA ALA A 15 -5.51 3.76 -4.22
C ALA A 15 -4.33 4.46 -3.55
N ASN A 16 -4.58 5.11 -2.42
CA ASN A 16 -3.53 5.68 -1.59
C ASN A 16 -3.19 4.71 -0.47
N ILE A 17 -2.03 4.04 -0.57
CA ILE A 17 -1.56 3.08 0.43
C ILE A 17 -1.21 3.74 1.77
N ASP A 18 -0.92 5.05 1.77
CA ASP A 18 -0.59 5.81 2.99
C ASP A 18 -1.83 6.17 3.83
N GLU A 19 -3.00 6.31 3.20
CA GLU A 19 -4.26 6.63 3.87
C GLU A 19 -4.99 5.38 4.39
N ALA A 20 -4.60 4.19 3.92
CA ALA A 20 -5.18 2.93 4.37
C ALA A 20 -4.81 2.61 5.82
N VAL A 21 -5.74 1.98 6.55
CA VAL A 21 -5.43 1.40 7.86
C VAL A 21 -4.38 0.31 7.67
N PRO A 22 -3.25 0.33 8.39
CA PRO A 22 -2.22 -0.69 8.23
C PRO A 22 -2.73 -2.08 8.60
N ASP A 23 -2.37 -3.09 7.81
CA ASP A 23 -2.66 -4.49 8.08
C ASP A 23 -1.92 -4.99 9.33
N VAL A 24 -0.73 -4.46 9.56
CA VAL A 24 0.06 -4.70 10.77
C VAL A 24 0.55 -3.37 11.33
N ALA A 25 0.36 -3.16 12.62
CA ALA A 25 0.95 -2.06 13.36
C ALA A 25 1.51 -2.59 14.68
N VAL A 26 2.80 -2.36 14.91
CA VAL A 26 3.50 -2.78 16.13
C VAL A 26 4.01 -1.54 16.84
N GLN A 27 3.62 -1.38 18.10
CA GLN A 27 3.95 -0.20 18.88
C GLN A 27 5.48 -0.04 19.00
N ASN A 28 5.98 1.15 18.64
CA ASN A 28 7.41 1.52 18.63
C ASN A 28 8.31 0.75 17.64
N GLU A 29 7.74 -0.04 16.74
CA GLU A 29 8.49 -0.77 15.71
C GLU A 29 8.08 -0.34 14.30
N GLY A 30 6.82 0.07 14.10
CA GLY A 30 6.32 0.62 12.86
C GLY A 30 5.05 -0.08 12.35
N SER A 31 4.83 -0.04 11.03
CA SER A 31 3.64 -0.58 10.38
C SER A 31 3.89 -1.15 8.99
N LEU A 32 2.99 -2.01 8.55
CA LEU A 32 2.95 -2.61 7.22
C LEU A 32 1.53 -2.50 6.67
N SER A 33 1.42 -1.91 5.47
CA SER A 33 0.19 -1.87 4.69
C SER A 33 0.36 -2.67 3.39
N LEU A 34 -0.67 -3.39 2.98
CA LEU A 34 -0.71 -4.19 1.77
C LEU A 34 -1.88 -3.74 0.89
N ILE A 35 -1.58 -3.56 -0.38
CA ILE A 35 -2.58 -3.51 -1.44
C ILE A 35 -2.45 -4.80 -2.24
N THR A 36 -3.51 -5.58 -2.19
CA THR A 36 -3.62 -6.87 -2.88
C THR A 36 -4.82 -6.85 -3.81
N SER A 37 -5.00 -7.95 -4.53
CA SER A 37 -6.17 -8.14 -5.39
C SER A 37 -7.51 -8.20 -4.62
N GLU A 38 -7.47 -8.37 -3.29
CA GLU A 38 -8.66 -8.37 -2.44
C GLU A 38 -9.21 -6.97 -2.21
N ASN A 39 -8.34 -6.00 -1.91
CA ASN A 39 -8.72 -4.61 -1.63
C ASN A 39 -8.56 -3.68 -2.83
N PHE A 40 -7.86 -4.11 -3.89
CA PHE A 40 -7.74 -3.38 -5.14
C PHE A 40 -7.92 -4.32 -6.35
N PRO A 41 -9.18 -4.56 -6.78
CA PRO A 41 -9.52 -5.61 -7.76
C PRO A 41 -8.78 -5.52 -9.10
N VAL A 42 -8.31 -4.32 -9.48
CA VAL A 42 -7.51 -4.10 -10.69
C VAL A 42 -6.25 -4.96 -10.70
N PHE A 43 -5.67 -5.23 -9.53
CA PHE A 43 -4.47 -6.08 -9.41
C PHE A 43 -4.74 -7.57 -9.69
N ARG A 44 -5.99 -8.05 -9.69
CA ARG A 44 -6.29 -9.46 -10.02
C ARG A 44 -5.86 -9.83 -11.44
N GLN A 45 -5.94 -8.91 -12.38
CA GLN A 45 -5.69 -9.21 -13.79
C GLN A 45 -4.20 -9.40 -14.10
N ASP A 46 -3.36 -8.61 -13.42
CA ASP A 46 -1.93 -8.53 -13.71
C ASP A 46 -1.05 -9.27 -12.69
N GLY A 47 -1.67 -9.88 -11.66
CA GLY A 47 -0.94 -10.56 -10.59
C GLY A 47 -0.10 -9.61 -9.73
N LEU A 48 -0.49 -8.33 -9.67
CA LEU A 48 0.26 -7.30 -8.96
C LEU A 48 -0.10 -7.26 -7.48
N SER A 49 0.83 -6.72 -6.70
CA SER A 49 0.60 -6.31 -5.32
C SER A 49 1.53 -5.14 -4.99
N ALA A 50 1.21 -4.41 -3.94
CA ALA A 50 2.07 -3.37 -3.40
C ALA A 50 2.09 -3.48 -1.88
N SER A 51 3.23 -3.20 -1.28
CA SER A 51 3.38 -3.12 0.17
C SER A 51 4.11 -1.84 0.55
N LEU A 52 3.72 -1.27 1.69
CA LEU A 52 4.39 -0.14 2.29
C LEU A 52 4.76 -0.51 3.72
N ALA A 53 6.07 -0.62 3.97
CA ALA A 53 6.61 -0.78 5.31
C ALA A 53 7.12 0.57 5.82
N LYS A 54 6.63 1.00 6.98
CA LYS A 54 7.14 2.15 7.73
C LYS A 54 7.82 1.61 8.98
N LEU A 55 9.09 1.92 9.15
CA LEU A 55 9.87 1.51 10.32
C LEU A 55 10.13 2.71 11.21
N ASP A 56 9.90 2.54 12.50
CA ASP A 56 10.29 3.54 13.49
C ASP A 56 11.83 3.57 13.64
N ALA A 57 12.35 4.62 14.27
CA ALA A 57 13.79 4.78 14.45
C ALA A 57 14.38 3.58 15.23
N ASN A 58 15.41 2.95 14.64
CA ASN A 58 16.08 1.73 15.14
C ASN A 58 15.26 0.43 15.06
N ALA A 59 14.05 0.46 14.50
CA ALA A 59 13.29 -0.75 14.23
C ALA A 59 13.83 -1.51 13.02
N MET A 60 13.51 -2.80 12.93
CA MET A 60 13.96 -3.68 11.84
C MET A 60 12.80 -4.50 11.28
N LEU A 61 12.70 -4.54 9.96
CA LEU A 61 11.91 -5.57 9.29
C LEU A 61 12.70 -6.89 9.33
N ALA A 62 12.26 -7.83 10.18
CA ALA A 62 12.92 -9.12 10.28
C ALA A 62 12.89 -9.87 8.93
N PRO A 63 13.92 -10.68 8.62
CA PRO A 63 13.89 -11.54 7.45
C PRO A 63 12.66 -12.45 7.46
N CYS A 64 11.76 -12.22 6.53
CA CYS A 64 10.59 -13.04 6.29
C CYS A 64 10.67 -13.54 4.84
N THR A 65 10.48 -14.84 4.63
CA THR A 65 10.35 -15.37 3.27
C THR A 65 9.03 -14.86 2.69
N GLN A 66 9.07 -14.08 1.60
CA GLN A 66 7.92 -13.95 0.70
C GLN A 66 7.66 -15.35 0.12
N GLN A 67 6.57 -15.99 0.52
CA GLN A 67 6.04 -17.19 -0.13
C GLN A 67 5.12 -16.79 -1.27
#